data_AF-A0A3B9GEJ0-F1
#
_entry.id   AF-A0A3B9GEJ0-F1
#
_cell.length_a   1.000
_cell.length_b   1.000
_cell.length_c   1.000
_cell.angle_alpha   90.00
_cell.angle_beta   90.00
_cell.angle_gamma   90.00
#
_symmetry.space_group_name_H-M   'P 1'
#
loop_
_entity.id
_entity.type
_entity.pdbx_description
1 polymer ?
#
loop_
_entity_poly.entity_id
_entity_poly.type
_entity_poly.pdbx_seq_one_letter_code
_entity_poly.pdbx_strand_id
1 'polypeptide(L)'
;MADNANFALPLAPETPVELMANGAKVAVLMCTPLNLDDLAAGHLFARGMLRDPERVLTVGACADLRVMSVVAPGALSEDRFGLGQVIASGCGSGTAIGERSGITRLPLGYSVSLAELKAWSAAMFQAAELYRTTGGMHCAALALGEGAVTPRGPGAARSMESLPEACSYFVVREDVGRHNAVDKVLGKAFMDRVDFPSACLLTSGRIAADMILKAAAARVPVLVSRSIPTTTAFEIA
;
A
#
# COMPACT_ATOMS: atom_id res chain seq x y z
N MET A 1 28.09 -39.63 -10.35
CA MET A 1 27.91 -38.69 -9.22
C MET A 1 27.61 -37.34 -9.83
N ALA A 2 26.33 -37.00 -9.96
CA ALA A 2 25.93 -35.69 -10.45
C ALA A 2 25.83 -34.76 -9.23
N ASP A 3 26.56 -33.64 -9.29
CA ASP A 3 26.53 -32.59 -8.28
C ASP A 3 25.09 -32.10 -8.07
N ASN A 4 24.54 -32.39 -6.88
CA ASN A 4 23.35 -31.73 -6.37
C ASN A 4 23.73 -30.31 -5.98
N ALA A 5 23.96 -29.46 -6.98
CA ALA A 5 23.92 -28.02 -6.80
C ALA A 5 22.48 -27.67 -6.40
N ASN A 6 22.28 -27.44 -5.10
CA ASN A 6 21.01 -27.03 -4.53
C ASN A 6 20.71 -25.61 -5.03
N PHE A 7 20.14 -25.49 -6.23
CA PHE A 7 19.66 -24.22 -6.76
C PHE A 7 18.45 -23.80 -5.93
N ALA A 8 18.69 -23.01 -4.88
CA ALA A 8 17.63 -22.29 -4.20
C ALA A 8 17.04 -21.29 -5.19
N LEU A 9 15.94 -21.66 -5.85
CA LEU A 9 15.21 -20.75 -6.72
C LEU A 9 14.72 -19.57 -5.85
N PRO A 10 14.93 -18.31 -6.27
CA PRO A 10 14.46 -17.15 -5.53
C PRO A 10 12.94 -17.05 -5.67
N LEU A 11 12.20 -17.78 -4.84
CA LEU A 11 10.74 -17.80 -4.87
C LEU A 11 10.16 -16.63 -4.07
N ALA A 12 9.08 -16.04 -4.57
CA ALA A 12 8.31 -15.03 -3.86
C ALA A 12 7.64 -15.65 -2.61
N PRO A 13 7.89 -15.12 -1.39
CA PRO A 13 7.25 -15.62 -0.19
C PRO A 13 5.80 -15.15 -0.14
N GLU A 14 4.89 -16.11 0.10
CA GLU A 14 3.45 -15.88 0.23
C GLU A 14 2.92 -16.72 1.39
N THR A 15 2.19 -16.09 2.31
CA THR A 15 1.58 -16.76 3.46
C THR A 15 0.24 -16.11 3.79
N PRO A 16 -0.76 -16.86 4.28
CA PRO A 16 -1.96 -16.27 4.86
C PRO A 16 -1.62 -15.56 6.17
N VAL A 17 -2.01 -14.30 6.33
CA VAL A 17 -1.87 -13.50 7.56
C VAL A 17 -3.23 -12.99 7.99
N GLU A 18 -3.60 -13.23 9.25
CA GLU A 18 -4.84 -12.74 9.83
C GLU A 18 -4.72 -11.27 10.23
N LEU A 19 -5.64 -10.44 9.73
CA LEU A 19 -5.82 -9.06 10.16
C LEU A 19 -6.86 -9.00 11.26
N MET A 20 -6.46 -8.53 12.43
CA MET A 20 -7.34 -8.22 13.54
C MET A 20 -7.45 -6.70 13.72
N ALA A 21 -8.60 -6.23 14.18
CA ALA A 21 -8.75 -4.86 14.60
C ALA A 21 -9.67 -4.77 15.81
N ASN A 22 -9.23 -4.08 16.87
CA ASN A 22 -9.93 -4.01 18.17
C ASN A 22 -10.36 -5.38 18.72
N GLY A 23 -9.53 -6.41 18.51
CA GLY A 23 -9.79 -7.79 18.97
C GLY A 23 -10.73 -8.61 18.07
N ALA A 24 -11.30 -8.02 17.02
CA ALA A 24 -12.15 -8.71 16.06
C ALA A 24 -11.37 -9.07 14.78
N LYS A 25 -11.62 -10.26 14.22
CA LYS A 25 -11.06 -10.66 12.93
C LYS A 25 -11.67 -9.86 11.80
N VAL A 26 -10.84 -9.20 11.00
CA VAL A 26 -11.25 -8.42 9.82
C VAL A 26 -11.19 -9.29 8.57
N ALA A 27 -10.03 -9.89 8.30
CA ALA A 27 -9.80 -10.69 7.09
C ALA A 27 -8.57 -11.60 7.25
N VAL A 28 -8.36 -12.50 6.29
CA VAL A 28 -7.08 -13.19 6.09
C VAL A 28 -6.53 -12.77 4.73
N LEU A 29 -5.31 -12.22 4.69
CA LEU A 29 -4.68 -11.78 3.44
C LEU A 29 -3.61 -12.80 3.03
N MET A 30 -3.64 -13.25 1.78
CA MET A 30 -2.46 -13.88 1.17
C MET A 30 -1.47 -12.77 0.83
N CYS A 31 -0.32 -12.75 1.50
CA CYS A 31 0.65 -11.67 1.37
C CYS A 31 2.09 -12.13 1.64
N THR A 32 3.03 -11.26 1.32
CA THR A 32 4.44 -11.44 1.70
C THR A 32 4.62 -11.02 3.16
N PRO A 33 5.19 -11.86 4.05
CA PRO A 33 5.25 -11.63 5.50
C PRO A 33 6.29 -10.60 5.94
N LEU A 34 6.36 -9.48 5.23
CA LEU A 34 7.23 -8.34 5.48
C LEU A 34 6.40 -7.07 5.55
N ASN A 35 6.79 -6.14 6.43
CA ASN A 35 6.10 -4.87 6.67
C ASN A 35 4.59 -5.06 6.94
N LEU A 36 4.27 -6.04 7.77
CA LEU A 36 2.88 -6.40 8.07
C LEU A 36 2.15 -5.31 8.87
N ASP A 37 2.86 -4.51 9.68
CA ASP A 37 2.29 -3.34 10.34
C ASP A 37 1.75 -2.32 9.32
N ASP A 38 2.54 -2.07 8.27
CA ASP A 38 2.17 -1.19 7.18
C ASP A 38 0.98 -1.76 6.40
N LEU A 39 0.95 -3.08 6.17
CA LEU A 39 -0.18 -3.74 5.52
C LEU A 39 -1.46 -3.60 6.35
N ALA A 40 -1.38 -3.81 7.67
CA ALA A 40 -2.51 -3.72 8.58
C ALA A 40 -3.12 -2.31 8.61
N ALA A 41 -2.28 -1.30 8.84
CA ALA A 41 -2.70 0.10 8.86
C ALA A 41 -3.28 0.52 7.50
N GLY A 42 -2.59 0.19 6.41
CA GLY A 42 -2.98 0.55 5.06
C GLY A 42 -4.28 -0.10 4.61
N HIS A 43 -4.47 -1.37 4.93
CA HIS A 43 -5.70 -2.09 4.60
C HIS A 43 -6.92 -1.43 5.24
N LEU A 44 -6.85 -1.07 6.52
CA LEU A 44 -7.95 -0.41 7.21
C LEU A 44 -8.13 1.04 6.77
N PHE A 45 -7.03 1.77 6.55
CA PHE A 45 -7.05 3.16 6.09
C PHE A 45 -7.68 3.30 4.70
N ALA A 46 -7.25 2.49 3.73
CA ALA A 46 -7.75 2.55 2.36
C ALA A 46 -9.24 2.18 2.23
N ARG A 47 -9.83 1.58 3.28
CA ARG A 47 -11.26 1.24 3.39
C ARG A 47 -12.04 2.23 4.27
N GLY A 48 -11.40 3.31 4.72
CA GLY A 48 -12.01 4.33 5.57
C GLY A 48 -12.31 3.87 7.00
N MET A 49 -11.80 2.70 7.40
CA MET A 49 -11.94 2.12 8.75
C MET A 49 -10.96 2.75 9.74
N LEU A 50 -9.82 3.25 9.24
CA LEU A 50 -8.94 4.20 9.92
C LEU A 50 -8.99 5.53 9.17
N ARG A 51 -8.97 6.64 9.90
CA ARG A 51 -9.01 8.00 9.33
C ARG A 51 -8.00 8.96 9.96
N ASP A 52 -7.68 8.73 11.22
CA ASP A 52 -6.79 9.59 12.00
C ASP A 52 -5.64 8.74 12.57
N PRO A 53 -4.38 8.97 12.13
CA PRO A 53 -3.24 8.21 12.62
C PRO A 53 -2.94 8.50 14.09
N GLU A 54 -3.38 9.63 14.65
CA GLU A 54 -3.16 9.94 16.07
C GLU A 54 -4.04 9.12 17.01
N ARG A 55 -5.15 8.56 16.49
CA ARG A 55 -6.04 7.68 17.25
C ARG A 55 -5.58 6.23 17.25
N VAL A 56 -4.53 5.87 16.52
CA VAL A 56 -3.98 4.52 16.51
C VAL A 56 -3.17 4.33 17.79
N LEU A 57 -3.66 3.48 18.69
CA LEU A 57 -2.99 3.15 19.96
C LEU A 57 -1.89 2.13 19.74
N THR A 58 -2.12 1.16 18.88
CA THR A 58 -1.16 0.09 18.60
C THR A 58 -1.35 -0.45 17.19
N VAL A 59 -0.23 -0.65 16.50
CA VAL A 59 -0.13 -1.54 15.33
C VAL A 59 0.97 -2.53 15.67
N GLY A 60 0.70 -3.82 15.46
CA GLY A 60 1.70 -4.84 15.69
C GLY A 60 1.43 -6.06 14.85
N ALA A 61 2.51 -6.69 14.38
CA ALA A 61 2.46 -7.90 13.61
C ALA A 61 3.49 -8.92 14.09
N CYS A 62 3.14 -10.19 13.96
CA CYS A 62 4.03 -11.30 14.18
C CYS A 62 3.95 -12.21 12.96
N ALA A 63 5.03 -12.23 12.16
CA ALA A 63 5.11 -13.05 10.96
C ALA A 63 5.03 -14.55 11.29
N ASP A 64 5.63 -14.98 12.40
CA ASP A 64 5.62 -16.38 12.85
C ASP A 64 4.21 -16.84 13.23
N LEU A 65 3.50 -16.00 14.00
CA LEU A 65 2.10 -16.25 14.38
C LEU A 65 1.10 -15.91 13.27
N ARG A 66 1.59 -15.36 12.14
CA ARG A 66 0.79 -14.97 10.97
C ARG A 66 -0.40 -14.09 11.33
N VAL A 67 -0.15 -13.12 12.21
CA VAL A 67 -1.17 -12.19 12.68
C VAL A 67 -0.65 -10.77 12.62
N MET A 68 -1.52 -9.85 12.26
CA MET A 68 -1.32 -8.41 12.35
C MET A 68 -2.56 -7.79 12.98
N SER A 69 -2.36 -6.81 13.85
CA SER A 69 -3.43 -6.25 14.67
C SER A 69 -3.32 -4.74 14.76
N VAL A 70 -4.47 -4.08 14.70
CA VAL A 70 -4.59 -2.64 14.95
C VAL A 70 -5.57 -2.38 16.09
N VAL A 71 -5.18 -1.52 17.03
CA VAL A 71 -6.04 -1.04 18.10
C VAL A 71 -6.20 0.46 17.96
N ALA A 72 -7.44 0.92 17.76
CA ALA A 72 -7.77 2.33 17.59
C ALA A 72 -9.23 2.62 18.04
N PRO A 73 -9.48 3.62 18.91
CA PRO A 73 -10.83 3.94 19.38
C PRO A 73 -11.74 4.40 18.24
N GLY A 74 -12.96 3.86 18.19
CA GLY A 74 -13.95 4.23 17.17
C GLY A 74 -13.58 3.81 15.74
N ALA A 75 -12.46 3.09 15.56
CA ALA A 75 -12.21 2.36 14.33
C ALA A 75 -13.12 1.13 14.30
N LEU A 76 -13.70 0.88 13.11
CA LEU A 76 -14.60 -0.24 12.73
C LEU A 76 -16.10 -0.09 13.08
N SER A 77 -16.88 0.40 12.12
CA SER A 77 -18.13 -0.22 11.67
C SER A 77 -18.25 0.11 10.17
N GLU A 78 -18.40 -0.85 9.27
CA GLU A 78 -19.71 -1.44 9.02
C GLU A 78 -19.72 -2.98 9.03
N ASP A 79 -20.77 -3.48 9.65
CA ASP A 79 -21.39 -4.79 9.56
C ASP A 79 -21.80 -5.17 8.09
N ARG A 80 -20.86 -5.15 7.15
CA ARG A 80 -21.15 -5.39 5.71
C ARG A 80 -20.39 -6.52 5.04
N PHE A 81 -19.42 -7.15 5.71
CA PHE A 81 -18.56 -8.14 5.03
C PHE A 81 -18.76 -9.59 5.47
N GLY A 82 -19.50 -9.88 6.53
CA GLY A 82 -19.62 -11.26 7.02
C GLY A 82 -18.24 -11.87 7.27
N LEU A 83 -17.64 -11.49 8.41
CA LEU A 83 -16.45 -12.07 9.05
C LEU A 83 -15.70 -13.18 8.29
N GLY A 84 -14.42 -12.94 7.99
CA GLY A 84 -13.43 -14.01 7.80
C GLY A 84 -13.14 -14.47 6.37
N GLN A 85 -13.34 -13.61 5.36
CA GLN A 85 -12.93 -13.95 4.00
C GLN A 85 -11.41 -13.98 3.85
N VAL A 86 -10.94 -15.00 3.12
CA VAL A 86 -9.56 -15.07 2.60
C VAL A 86 -9.49 -14.23 1.33
N ILE A 87 -8.68 -13.19 1.33
CA ILE A 87 -8.45 -12.32 0.18
C ILE A 87 -7.17 -12.82 -0.50
N ALA A 88 -7.33 -13.33 -1.72
CA ALA A 88 -6.20 -13.76 -2.55
C ALA A 88 -5.33 -12.57 -2.97
N SER A 89 -4.01 -12.79 -3.08
CA SER A 89 -3.00 -11.77 -3.42
C SER A 89 -3.28 -11.04 -4.75
N GLY A 90 -3.88 -11.73 -5.72
CA GLY A 90 -4.23 -11.20 -7.04
C GLY A 90 -5.54 -10.41 -7.10
N CYS A 91 -6.44 -10.56 -6.12
CA CYS A 91 -7.76 -9.95 -6.09
C CYS A 91 -7.75 -8.76 -5.13
N GLY A 92 -8.19 -7.58 -5.61
CA GLY A 92 -8.59 -6.53 -4.69
C GLY A 92 -9.73 -7.10 -3.83
N SER A 93 -9.79 -6.74 -2.55
CA SER A 93 -10.74 -7.37 -1.61
C SER A 93 -12.21 -6.99 -1.86
N GLY A 94 -12.57 -6.57 -3.07
CA GLY A 94 -13.86 -6.01 -3.38
C GLY A 94 -14.24 -4.94 -2.37
N THR A 95 -13.56 -3.77 -2.35
CA THR A 95 -14.25 -2.57 -1.88
C THR A 95 -15.57 -2.56 -2.64
N ALA A 96 -16.69 -2.75 -1.94
CA ALA A 96 -17.98 -2.87 -2.58
C ALA A 96 -18.11 -1.72 -3.58
N ILE A 97 -18.11 -2.06 -4.87
CA ILE A 97 -18.35 -1.12 -5.98
C ILE A 97 -19.87 -0.81 -5.97
N GLY A 98 -20.43 -0.59 -4.78
CA GLY A 98 -21.85 -0.51 -4.51
C GLY A 98 -22.36 0.91 -4.63
N GLU A 99 -21.53 1.93 -4.39
CA GLU A 99 -21.97 3.31 -4.51
C GLU A 99 -20.84 4.17 -5.10
N ARG A 100 -20.94 4.47 -6.41
CA ARG A 100 -20.25 5.59 -7.06
C ARG A 100 -20.48 6.92 -6.31
N SER A 101 -21.47 6.98 -5.44
CA SER A 101 -21.92 8.12 -4.63
C SER A 101 -20.92 8.61 -3.57
N GLY A 102 -19.86 7.85 -3.25
CA GLY A 102 -18.88 8.23 -2.21
C GLY A 102 -17.54 8.79 -2.74
N ILE A 103 -17.28 8.73 -4.05
CA ILE A 103 -16.01 9.19 -4.63
C ILE A 103 -16.03 10.71 -4.72
N THR A 104 -15.35 11.37 -3.80
CA THR A 104 -15.21 12.83 -3.81
C THR A 104 -14.21 13.23 -4.90
N ARG A 105 -14.59 14.17 -5.77
CA ARG A 105 -13.63 14.76 -6.73
C ARG A 105 -12.47 15.39 -5.98
N LEU A 106 -11.26 14.98 -6.32
CA LEU A 106 -10.05 15.58 -5.76
C LEU A 106 -9.85 16.98 -6.35
N PRO A 107 -9.45 17.97 -5.53
CA PRO A 107 -9.18 19.30 -6.02
C PRO A 107 -7.97 19.27 -6.98
N LEU A 108 -8.04 20.08 -8.02
CA LEU A 108 -6.89 20.38 -8.87
C LEU A 108 -5.91 21.26 -8.08
N GLY A 109 -4.60 21.04 -8.23
CA GLY A 109 -3.59 21.92 -7.61
C GLY A 109 -2.23 21.30 -7.41
N TYR A 110 -2.15 19.97 -7.26
CA TYR A 110 -0.87 19.27 -7.25
C TYR A 110 -0.46 18.88 -8.66
N SER A 111 0.80 19.14 -9.01
CA SER A 111 1.41 18.74 -10.27
C SER A 111 2.80 18.21 -10.02
N VAL A 112 3.20 17.21 -10.79
CA VAL A 112 4.53 16.62 -10.78
C VAL A 112 5.07 16.60 -12.20
N SER A 113 6.35 16.92 -12.37
CA SER A 113 6.98 16.90 -13.69
C SER A 113 7.19 15.46 -14.17
N LEU A 114 7.25 15.28 -15.49
CA LEU A 114 7.57 13.97 -16.06
C LEU A 114 9.00 13.50 -15.68
N ALA A 115 9.92 14.43 -15.44
CA ALA A 115 11.28 14.12 -15.01
C ALA A 115 11.29 13.49 -13.60
N GLU A 116 10.60 14.12 -12.65
CA GLU A 116 10.40 13.58 -11.29
C GLU A 116 9.71 12.22 -11.33
N LEU A 117 8.62 12.07 -12.09
CA LEU A 117 7.93 10.78 -12.22
C LEU A 117 8.85 9.66 -12.73
N LYS A 118 9.71 9.96 -13.70
CA LYS A 118 10.69 8.98 -14.22
C LYS A 118 11.73 8.63 -13.16
N ALA A 119 12.26 9.62 -12.44
CA ALA A 119 13.24 9.42 -11.39
C ALA A 119 12.67 8.58 -10.24
N TRP A 120 11.47 8.92 -9.75
CA TRP A 120 10.81 8.20 -8.66
C TRP A 120 10.40 6.77 -9.08
N SER A 121 9.97 6.58 -10.33
CA SER A 121 9.68 5.25 -10.86
C SER A 121 10.95 4.39 -10.94
N ALA A 122 12.07 4.94 -11.42
CA ALA A 122 13.35 4.25 -11.44
C ALA A 122 13.80 3.87 -10.02
N ALA A 123 13.71 4.81 -9.07
CA ALA A 123 14.04 4.58 -7.67
C ALA A 123 13.17 3.48 -7.03
N MET A 124 11.86 3.44 -7.31
CA MET A 124 10.97 2.37 -6.85
C MET A 124 11.45 0.99 -7.30
N PHE A 125 11.77 0.82 -8.59
CA PHE A 125 12.26 -0.47 -9.10
C PHE A 125 13.66 -0.83 -8.60
N GLN A 126 14.53 0.16 -8.37
CA GLN A 126 15.87 -0.04 -7.80
C GLN A 126 15.84 -0.39 -6.31
N ALA A 127 14.84 0.07 -5.55
CA ALA A 127 14.67 -0.30 -4.15
C ALA A 127 13.96 -1.66 -3.96
N ALA A 128 13.14 -2.08 -4.93
CA ALA A 128 12.35 -3.32 -4.85
C ALA A 128 13.19 -4.60 -5.05
N GLU A 129 13.82 -5.09 -3.99
CA GLU A 129 14.74 -6.23 -4.02
C GLU A 129 14.05 -7.56 -4.36
N LEU A 130 12.93 -7.88 -3.69
CA LEU A 130 12.22 -9.14 -3.93
C LEU A 130 11.59 -9.17 -5.33
N TYR A 131 11.17 -8.02 -5.84
CA TYR A 131 10.72 -7.83 -7.21
C TYR A 131 11.81 -8.21 -8.22
N ARG A 132 13.02 -7.69 -8.04
CA ARG A 132 14.13 -7.96 -8.97
C ARG A 132 14.65 -9.39 -8.87
N THR A 133 14.71 -9.93 -7.66
CA THR A 133 15.34 -11.24 -7.41
C THR A 133 14.40 -12.40 -7.70
N THR A 134 13.10 -12.26 -7.43
CA THR A 134 12.14 -13.38 -7.58
C THR A 134 11.32 -13.33 -8.87
N GLY A 135 11.11 -12.14 -9.44
CA GLY A 135 10.22 -11.93 -10.59
C GLY A 135 8.72 -12.17 -10.32
N GLY A 136 8.36 -12.61 -9.11
CA GLY A 136 7.00 -12.96 -8.70
C GLY A 136 6.32 -11.93 -7.80
N MET A 137 6.92 -10.75 -7.63
CA MET A 137 6.42 -9.72 -6.71
C MET A 137 5.84 -8.52 -7.47
N HIS A 138 5.11 -7.71 -6.73
CA HIS A 138 4.77 -6.34 -7.07
C HIS A 138 5.45 -5.37 -6.10
N CYS A 139 5.62 -4.13 -6.55
CA CYS A 139 6.12 -3.04 -5.73
C CYS A 139 5.26 -1.79 -5.94
N ALA A 140 5.22 -0.96 -4.91
CA ALA A 140 4.60 0.36 -4.95
C ALA A 140 5.49 1.36 -4.23
N ALA A 141 5.31 2.64 -4.53
CA ALA A 141 5.96 3.73 -3.82
C ALA A 141 5.03 4.93 -3.60
N LEU A 142 5.24 5.67 -2.52
CA LEU A 142 4.67 7.01 -2.35
C LEU A 142 5.80 8.03 -2.32
N ALA A 143 5.63 9.11 -3.08
CA ALA A 143 6.58 10.20 -3.18
C ALA A 143 5.92 11.54 -2.87
N LEU A 144 6.63 12.40 -2.14
CA LEU A 144 6.34 13.83 -1.98
C LEU A 144 7.45 14.66 -2.61
N GLY A 145 7.09 15.73 -3.33
CA GLY A 145 8.07 16.70 -3.83
C GLY A 145 8.73 17.51 -2.70
N GLU A 146 9.85 18.18 -2.99
CA GLU A 146 10.61 18.99 -2.01
C GLU A 146 9.82 20.11 -1.34
N GLY A 147 8.76 20.63 -1.98
CA GLY A 147 7.89 21.67 -1.43
C GLY A 147 6.84 21.17 -0.42
N ALA A 148 6.74 19.87 -0.20
CA ALA A 148 5.72 19.29 0.67
C ALA A 148 6.13 19.32 2.15
N VAL A 149 5.13 19.32 3.04
CA VAL A 149 5.36 19.28 4.49
C VAL A 149 6.04 17.97 4.86
N THR A 150 7.19 18.07 5.54
CA THR A 150 7.93 16.89 6.02
C THR A 150 7.07 16.09 7.01
N PRO A 151 6.92 14.77 6.80
CA PRO A 151 6.11 13.92 7.68
C PRO A 151 6.66 13.90 9.11
N ARG A 152 5.78 13.81 10.11
CA ARG A 152 6.12 13.93 11.55
C ARG A 152 5.73 12.70 12.39
N GLY A 153 5.27 11.64 11.75
CA GLY A 153 4.82 10.44 12.43
C GLY A 153 5.97 9.58 12.98
N PRO A 154 5.66 8.61 13.86
CA PRO A 154 6.64 7.67 14.39
C PRO A 154 7.29 6.88 13.26
N GLY A 155 8.57 7.17 12.98
CA GLY A 155 9.31 6.51 11.90
C GLY A 155 9.43 7.30 10.60
N ALA A 156 9.00 8.56 10.54
CA ALA A 156 9.23 9.46 9.40
C ALA A 156 10.73 9.68 9.10
N ALA A 157 11.58 9.64 10.14
CA ALA A 157 13.03 9.68 9.99
C ALA A 157 13.63 8.34 9.46
N ARG A 158 12.90 7.22 9.57
CA ARG A 158 13.35 5.87 9.18
C ARG A 158 12.91 5.46 7.77
N SER A 159 11.99 6.21 7.15
CA SER A 159 11.65 6.11 5.72
C SER A 159 12.72 6.70 4.79
N MET A 160 13.86 7.10 5.34
CA MET A 160 14.91 7.84 4.65
C MET A 160 16.04 6.92 4.18
N GLU A 161 15.74 5.91 3.37
CA GLU A 161 16.75 5.27 2.52
C GLU A 161 16.87 6.11 1.26
N SER A 162 18.07 6.67 1.02
CA SER A 162 18.44 7.59 -0.08
C SER A 162 17.27 8.13 -0.90
N LEU A 163 16.79 9.32 -0.54
CA LEU A 163 15.70 9.97 -1.26
C LEU A 163 16.09 10.15 -2.74
N PRO A 164 15.21 9.81 -3.69
CA PRO A 164 15.42 10.20 -5.08
C PRO A 164 15.41 11.73 -5.20
N GLU A 165 15.96 12.23 -6.30
CA GLU A 165 16.03 13.66 -6.58
C GLU A 165 14.64 14.33 -6.48
N ALA A 166 14.63 15.58 -6.00
CA ALA A 166 13.43 16.41 -5.83
C ALA A 166 12.34 15.77 -4.93
N CYS A 167 12.73 14.92 -3.99
CA CYS A 167 11.82 14.19 -3.12
C CYS A 167 12.07 14.53 -1.63
N SER A 168 11.03 14.92 -0.90
CA SER A 168 11.09 15.15 0.56
C SER A 168 10.67 13.92 1.38
N TYR A 169 9.97 12.98 0.75
CA TYR A 169 9.57 11.72 1.36
C TYR A 169 9.41 10.66 0.29
N PHE A 170 10.03 9.50 0.49
CA PHE A 170 9.92 8.37 -0.42
C PHE A 170 9.83 7.07 0.38
N VAL A 171 8.84 6.24 0.08
CA VAL A 171 8.72 4.91 0.69
C VAL A 171 8.37 3.89 -0.36
N VAL A 172 9.04 2.73 -0.32
CA VAL A 172 8.81 1.60 -1.22
C VAL A 172 8.37 0.39 -0.41
N ARG A 173 7.36 -0.34 -0.91
CA ARG A 173 6.95 -1.62 -0.34
C ARG A 173 6.70 -2.64 -1.42
N GLU A 174 6.93 -3.89 -1.05
CA GLU A 174 6.78 -5.06 -1.92
C GLU A 174 5.76 -6.03 -1.35
N ASP A 175 5.07 -6.71 -2.26
CA ASP A 175 4.20 -7.83 -1.92
C ASP A 175 3.95 -8.67 -3.17
N VAL A 176 3.71 -9.97 -3.00
CA VAL A 176 3.23 -10.83 -4.08
C VAL A 176 1.93 -10.29 -4.72
N GLY A 177 1.09 -9.61 -3.94
CA GLY A 177 -0.12 -8.94 -4.42
C GLY A 177 0.06 -7.43 -4.64
N ARG A 178 -0.25 -6.92 -5.84
CA ARG A 178 -0.20 -5.46 -6.11
C ARG A 178 -1.04 -4.62 -5.16
N HIS A 179 -2.19 -5.16 -4.73
CA HIS A 179 -3.10 -4.46 -3.81
C HIS A 179 -2.51 -4.31 -2.43
N ASN A 180 -1.80 -5.35 -1.96
CA ASN A 180 -1.10 -5.34 -0.68
C ASN A 180 0.13 -4.44 -0.72
N ALA A 181 0.87 -4.42 -1.85
CA ALA A 181 1.99 -3.49 -2.01
C ALA A 181 1.53 -2.03 -1.88
N VAL A 182 0.41 -1.67 -2.51
CA VAL A 182 -0.23 -0.35 -2.35
C VAL A 182 -0.71 -0.13 -0.93
N ASP A 183 -1.39 -1.09 -0.30
CA ASP A 183 -1.83 -0.96 1.10
C ASP A 183 -0.63 -0.70 2.02
N LYS A 184 0.46 -1.46 1.91
CA LYS A 184 1.68 -1.23 2.72
C LYS A 184 2.22 0.19 2.55
N VAL A 185 2.33 0.69 1.32
CA VAL A 185 2.80 2.06 1.08
C VAL A 185 1.87 3.08 1.74
N LEU A 186 0.56 2.94 1.56
CA LEU A 186 -0.43 3.85 2.15
C LEU A 186 -0.43 3.77 3.68
N GLY A 187 -0.28 2.58 4.26
CA GLY A 187 -0.22 2.38 5.70
C GLY A 187 1.02 3.01 6.33
N LYS A 188 2.20 2.82 5.74
CA LYS A 188 3.41 3.48 6.22
C LYS A 188 3.28 5.00 6.17
N ALA A 189 2.83 5.53 5.04
CA ALA A 189 2.63 6.97 4.85
C ALA A 189 1.56 7.55 5.79
N PHE A 190 0.50 6.80 6.06
CA PHE A 190 -0.54 7.16 7.02
C PHE A 190 0.04 7.27 8.43
N MET A 191 0.81 6.27 8.88
CA MET A 191 1.47 6.29 10.18
C MET A 191 2.55 7.38 10.29
N ASP A 192 3.21 7.71 9.16
CA ASP A 192 4.15 8.82 9.06
C ASP A 192 3.49 10.20 9.02
N ARG A 193 2.16 10.26 8.88
CA ARG A 193 1.38 11.49 8.78
C ARG A 193 1.74 12.31 7.54
N VAL A 194 1.85 11.61 6.40
CA VAL A 194 2.08 12.21 5.09
C VAL A 194 0.86 13.02 4.65
N ASP A 195 1.13 14.18 4.03
CA ASP A 195 0.13 14.97 3.31
C ASP A 195 -0.19 14.36 1.93
N PHE A 196 -1.11 13.39 1.90
CA PHE A 196 -1.50 12.67 0.68
C PHE A 196 -2.00 13.54 -0.49
N PRO A 197 -2.75 14.65 -0.25
CA PRO A 197 -3.10 15.60 -1.31
C PRO A 197 -1.91 16.17 -2.10
N SER A 198 -0.71 16.12 -1.55
CA SER A 198 0.54 16.57 -2.18
C SER A 198 1.44 15.42 -2.63
N ALA A 199 0.87 14.22 -2.80
CA ALA A 199 1.62 12.99 -3.05
C ALA A 199 1.40 12.39 -4.44
N CYS A 200 2.36 11.57 -4.85
CA CYS A 200 2.27 10.68 -6.00
C CYS A 200 2.37 9.22 -5.55
N LEU A 201 1.41 8.39 -5.96
CA LEU A 201 1.43 6.95 -5.77
C LEU A 201 1.93 6.28 -7.05
N LEU A 202 2.95 5.42 -6.94
CA LEU A 202 3.53 4.66 -8.03
C LEU A 202 3.31 3.16 -7.79
N THR A 203 3.04 2.39 -8.83
CA THR A 203 2.89 0.93 -8.73
C THR A 203 3.42 0.19 -9.96
N SER A 204 3.93 -1.03 -9.76
CA SER A 204 4.34 -1.91 -10.86
C SER A 204 3.17 -2.65 -11.52
N GLY A 205 2.03 -2.75 -10.84
CA GLY A 205 0.85 -3.51 -11.29
C GLY A 205 -0.11 -2.71 -12.18
N ARG A 206 -1.02 -3.39 -12.88
CA ARG A 206 -2.15 -2.76 -13.60
C ARG A 206 -2.97 -1.87 -12.68
N ILE A 207 -3.47 -0.76 -13.22
CA ILE A 207 -4.40 0.11 -12.50
C ILE A 207 -5.81 -0.45 -12.68
N ALA A 208 -6.25 -1.25 -11.70
CA ALA A 208 -7.63 -1.71 -11.59
C ALA A 208 -8.48 -0.69 -10.80
N ALA A 209 -9.81 -0.82 -10.85
CA ALA A 209 -10.74 0.06 -10.15
C ALA A 209 -10.39 0.21 -8.65
N ASP A 210 -10.07 -0.89 -7.98
CA ASP A 210 -9.64 -0.88 -6.57
C ASP A 210 -8.41 0.03 -6.34
N MET A 211 -7.45 0.10 -7.28
CA MET A 211 -6.29 0.98 -7.14
C MET A 211 -6.67 2.46 -7.18
N ILE A 212 -7.62 2.82 -8.06
CA ILE A 212 -8.17 4.18 -8.11
C ILE A 212 -8.94 4.48 -6.81
N LEU A 213 -9.74 3.54 -6.32
CA LEU A 213 -10.50 3.71 -5.08
C LEU A 213 -9.59 3.91 -3.87
N LYS A 214 -8.48 3.17 -3.75
CA LYS A 214 -7.50 3.37 -2.68
C LYS A 214 -6.81 4.72 -2.76
N ALA A 215 -6.40 5.14 -3.97
CA ALA A 215 -5.83 6.46 -4.20
C ALA A 215 -6.82 7.57 -3.83
N ALA A 216 -8.09 7.44 -4.25
CA ALA A 216 -9.14 8.39 -3.92
C ALA A 216 -9.47 8.42 -2.42
N ALA A 217 -9.52 7.27 -1.75
CA ALA A 217 -9.73 7.16 -0.30
C ALA A 217 -8.60 7.86 0.48
N ALA A 218 -7.36 7.68 0.03
CA ALA A 218 -6.20 8.39 0.58
C ALA A 218 -6.10 9.86 0.12
N ARG A 219 -6.91 10.28 -0.86
CA ARG A 219 -6.86 11.59 -1.52
C ARG A 219 -5.54 11.88 -2.26
N VAL A 220 -4.91 10.85 -2.80
CA VAL A 220 -3.72 10.97 -3.64
C VAL A 220 -4.13 11.37 -5.06
N PRO A 221 -3.69 12.54 -5.57
CA PRO A 221 -4.15 13.07 -6.85
C PRO A 221 -3.47 12.42 -8.08
N VAL A 222 -2.29 11.82 -7.90
CA VAL A 222 -1.51 11.26 -9.01
C VAL A 222 -1.21 9.79 -8.75
N LEU A 223 -1.74 8.91 -9.60
CA LEU A 223 -1.43 7.48 -9.62
C LEU A 223 -0.71 7.13 -10.93
N VAL A 224 0.48 6.56 -10.81
CA VAL A 224 1.33 6.18 -11.93
C VAL A 224 1.58 4.68 -11.93
N SER A 225 1.51 4.08 -13.11
CA SER A 225 1.90 2.69 -13.31
C SER A 225 2.72 2.53 -14.58
N ARG A 226 3.60 1.53 -14.58
CA ARG A 226 4.27 1.04 -15.81
C ARG A 226 3.32 0.23 -16.70
N SER A 227 2.16 -0.17 -16.19
CA SER A 227 1.18 -1.04 -16.86
C SER A 227 -0.07 -0.26 -17.29
N ILE A 228 -1.03 -0.97 -17.88
CA ILE A 228 -2.26 -0.39 -18.44
C ILE A 228 -3.38 -0.30 -17.37
N PRO A 229 -4.23 0.75 -17.39
CA PRO A 229 -5.47 0.77 -16.62
C PRO A 229 -6.53 -0.17 -17.22
N THR A 230 -7.48 -0.62 -16.40
CA THR A 230 -8.71 -1.25 -16.89
C THR A 230 -9.73 -0.18 -17.30
N THR A 231 -10.72 -0.54 -18.12
CA THR A 231 -11.79 0.38 -18.54
C THR A 231 -12.53 1.00 -17.35
N THR A 232 -12.92 0.19 -16.37
CA THR A 232 -13.56 0.69 -15.13
C THR A 232 -12.65 1.61 -14.34
N ALA A 233 -11.33 1.37 -14.30
CA ALA A 233 -10.41 2.26 -13.62
C ALA A 233 -10.34 3.62 -14.33
N PHE A 234 -10.30 3.61 -15.66
CA PHE A 234 -10.31 4.82 -16.47
C PHE A 234 -11.62 5.61 -16.33
N GLU A 235 -12.77 4.94 -16.19
CA GLU A 235 -14.06 5.61 -15.97
C GLU A 235 -14.21 6.25 -14.58
N ILE A 236 -13.48 5.75 -13.57
CA ILE A 236 -13.53 6.30 -12.21
C ILE A 236 -12.60 7.51 -12.06
N ALA A 237 -11.46 7.49 -12.75
CA ALA A 237 -10.43 8.54 -12.70
C ALA A 237 -10.91 9.86 -13.32
#